data_AF-A0A5J4THZ4-F1
#
_entry.id   AF-A0A5J4THZ4-F1
#
_cell.length_a   1.000
_cell.length_b   1.000
_cell.length_c   1.000
_cell.angle_alpha   90.00
_cell.angle_beta   90.00
_cell.angle_gamma   90.00
#
_symmetry.space_group_name_H-M   'P 1'
#
loop_
_entity.id
_entity.type
_entity.pdbx_description
1 polymer ?
#
loop_
_entity_poly.entity_id
_entity_poly.type
_entity_poly.pdbx_seq_one_letter_code
_entity_poly.pdbx_strand_id
1 'polypeptide(L)'
;EKKNGHVRRAHKRKLQRKLQKARKKLNVAIDRLEICQKDQETAELTLQKMLNGEFTDDEEEEVDGQNNNKEQINDKEKDKNNTEQIKEEDQTINEEEVKRLKEEELQQKHELMVKVKELQVSNTSKLAQLAMDDVKDERENVNKAEVQLIVYQQEMEDTKAALFGYLPNESKIDPSASQK
;
A
#
# COMPACT_ATOMS: atom_id res chain seq x y z
N GLU A 1 -37.90 8.74 41.93
CA GLU A 1 -37.52 8.12 40.62
C GLU A 1 -37.18 9.09 39.47
N LYS A 2 -37.91 10.20 39.25
CA LYS A 2 -37.68 11.09 38.08
C LYS A 2 -36.28 11.73 37.99
N LYS A 3 -35.57 11.91 39.12
CA LYS A 3 -34.23 12.52 39.17
C LYS A 3 -33.13 11.68 38.47
N ASN A 4 -33.31 10.35 38.34
CA ASN A 4 -32.28 9.47 37.73
C ASN A 4 -32.50 9.19 36.24
N GLY A 5 -33.63 9.61 35.65
CA GLY A 5 -33.90 9.40 34.22
C GLY A 5 -32.99 10.22 33.30
N HIS A 6 -32.67 11.45 33.72
CA HIS A 6 -31.78 12.33 32.96
C HIS A 6 -30.33 11.82 32.93
N VAL A 7 -29.83 11.36 34.08
CA VAL A 7 -28.47 10.80 34.21
C VAL A 7 -28.30 9.56 33.34
N ARG A 8 -29.29 8.65 33.34
CA ARG A 8 -29.29 7.45 32.50
C ARG A 8 -29.31 7.78 31.00
N ARG A 9 -30.12 8.77 30.60
CA ARG A 9 -30.13 9.24 29.20
C ARG A 9 -28.80 9.88 28.79
N ALA A 10 -28.19 10.66 29.69
CA ALA A 10 -26.89 11.29 29.44
C ALA A 10 -25.77 10.24 29.32
N HIS A 11 -25.74 9.23 30.18
CA HIS A 11 -24.77 8.14 30.13
C HIS A 11 -24.88 7.32 28.83
N LYS A 12 -26.11 6.94 28.45
CA LYS A 12 -26.38 6.28 27.15
C LYS A 12 -25.85 7.09 25.98
N ARG A 13 -26.17 8.39 25.92
CA ARG A 13 -25.67 9.29 24.86
C ARG A 13 -24.14 9.39 24.85
N LYS A 14 -23.49 9.36 26.02
CA LYS A 14 -22.02 9.36 26.13
C LYS A 14 -21.41 8.10 25.53
N LEU A 15 -21.97 6.93 25.82
CA LEU A 15 -21.53 5.65 25.24
C LEU A 15 -21.77 5.61 23.72
N GLN A 16 -22.94 6.05 23.25
CA GLN A 16 -23.24 6.17 21.82
C GLN A 16 -22.25 7.09 21.09
N ARG A 17 -21.89 8.23 21.68
CA ARG A 17 -20.88 9.14 21.13
C ARG A 17 -19.48 8.50 21.09
N LYS A 18 -19.10 7.71 22.10
CA LYS A 18 -17.83 6.97 22.08
C LYS A 18 -17.81 5.95 20.95
N LEU A 19 -18.87 5.17 20.79
CA LEU A 19 -19.01 4.20 19.72
C LEU A 19 -18.95 4.86 18.33
N GLN A 20 -19.68 5.96 18.14
CA GLN A 20 -19.65 6.69 16.88
C GLN A 20 -18.24 7.23 16.55
N LYS A 21 -17.50 7.73 17.55
CA LYS A 21 -16.12 8.16 17.37
C LYS A 21 -15.19 7.00 17.01
N ALA A 22 -15.32 5.85 17.66
CA ALA A 22 -14.53 4.66 17.34
C ALA A 22 -14.81 4.17 15.91
N ARG A 23 -16.08 4.10 15.51
CA ARG A 23 -16.45 3.74 14.12
C ARG A 23 -15.88 4.72 13.09
N LYS A 24 -15.89 6.02 13.38
CA LYS A 24 -15.28 7.01 12.48
C LYS A 24 -13.78 6.79 12.30
N LYS A 25 -13.06 6.46 13.38
CA LYS A 25 -11.62 6.16 13.30
C LYS A 25 -11.35 4.86 12.54
N LEU A 26 -12.14 3.82 12.79
CA LEU A 26 -12.06 2.56 12.04
C LEU A 26 -12.24 2.80 10.53
N ASN A 27 -13.24 3.59 10.13
CA ASN A 27 -13.44 3.91 8.71
C ASN A 27 -12.22 4.63 8.11
N VAL A 28 -11.64 5.61 8.82
CA VAL A 28 -10.41 6.29 8.35
C VAL A 28 -9.24 5.31 8.22
N ALA A 29 -9.10 4.35 9.12
CA ALA A 29 -8.08 3.31 9.03
C ALA A 29 -8.31 2.38 7.83
N ILE A 30 -9.57 2.00 7.56
CA ILE A 30 -9.96 1.21 6.38
C ILE A 30 -9.65 1.99 5.10
N ASP A 31 -10.05 3.25 5.01
CA ASP A 31 -9.78 4.10 3.84
C ASP A 31 -8.28 4.18 3.55
N ARG A 32 -7.44 4.30 4.60
CA ARG A 32 -5.98 4.28 4.46
C ARG A 32 -5.45 2.95 3.94
N LEU A 33 -5.99 1.83 4.43
CA LEU A 33 -5.61 0.51 3.96
C LEU A 33 -5.97 0.32 2.47
N GLU A 34 -7.16 0.77 2.06
CA GLU A 34 -7.59 0.73 0.65
C GLU A 34 -6.67 1.55 -0.26
N ILE A 35 -6.23 2.73 0.19
CA ILE A 35 -5.25 3.55 -0.56
C ILE A 35 -3.93 2.79 -0.70
N CYS A 36 -3.40 2.22 0.40
CA CYS A 36 -2.14 1.48 0.37
C CYS A 36 -2.21 0.26 -0.57
N GLN A 37 -3.36 -0.44 -0.62
CA GLN A 37 -3.58 -1.56 -1.52
C GLN A 37 -3.58 -1.12 -3.00
N LYS A 38 -4.25 -0.02 -3.32
CA LYS A 38 -4.24 0.54 -4.69
C LYS A 38 -2.86 1.00 -5.12
N ASP A 39 -2.11 1.64 -4.22
CA ASP A 39 -0.74 2.06 -4.50
C ASP A 39 0.17 0.84 -4.72
N GLN A 40 -0.04 -0.25 -3.96
CA GLN A 40 0.67 -1.51 -4.16
C GLN A 40 0.36 -2.12 -5.54
N GLU A 41 -0.92 -2.24 -5.92
CA GLU A 41 -1.33 -2.75 -7.24
C GLU A 41 -0.75 -1.91 -8.38
N THR A 42 -0.74 -0.58 -8.23
CA THR A 42 -0.19 0.35 -9.22
C THR A 42 1.34 0.22 -9.34
N ALA A 43 2.03 0.06 -8.21
CA ALA A 43 3.47 -0.19 -8.20
C ALA A 43 3.79 -1.53 -8.87
N GLU A 44 3.09 -2.61 -8.50
CA GLU A 44 3.26 -3.93 -9.11
C GLU A 44 3.02 -3.92 -10.63
N LEU A 45 1.97 -3.22 -11.09
CA LEU A 45 1.68 -3.06 -12.52
C LEU A 45 2.80 -2.28 -13.24
N THR A 46 3.24 -1.16 -12.66
CA THR A 46 4.36 -0.36 -13.22
C THR A 46 5.64 -1.19 -13.33
N LEU A 47 5.93 -1.99 -12.29
CA LEU A 47 7.08 -2.87 -12.27
C LEU A 47 6.99 -3.97 -13.33
N GLN A 48 5.79 -4.53 -13.55
CA GLN A 48 5.54 -5.51 -14.60
C GLN A 48 5.78 -4.92 -15.99
N LYS A 49 5.33 -3.68 -16.23
CA LYS A 49 5.59 -2.96 -17.50
C LYS A 49 7.09 -2.73 -17.73
N MET A 50 7.82 -2.32 -16.70
CA MET A 50 9.28 -2.16 -16.76
C MET A 50 10.01 -3.49 -17.02
N LEU A 51 9.51 -4.62 -16.49
CA LEU A 51 10.08 -5.96 -16.73
C LEU A 51 9.82 -6.46 -18.15
N ASN A 52 8.63 -6.18 -18.68
CA ASN A 52 8.21 -6.62 -20.00
C ASN A 52 8.84 -5.79 -21.13
N GLY A 53 9.62 -4.75 -20.81
CA GLY A 53 10.15 -3.85 -21.81
C GLY A 53 9.07 -3.02 -22.50
N GLU A 54 7.87 -2.87 -21.93
CA GLU A 54 6.84 -1.94 -22.47
C GLU A 54 7.21 -0.45 -22.25
N PHE A 55 8.41 -0.20 -21.76
CA PHE A 55 9.10 1.09 -21.69
C PHE A 55 10.37 1.09 -22.57
N THR A 56 10.47 0.20 -23.56
CA THR A 56 11.49 0.34 -24.60
C THR A 56 11.16 1.55 -25.44
N ASP A 57 12.12 2.46 -25.50
CA ASP A 57 12.17 3.69 -26.27
C ASP A 57 11.79 3.49 -27.76
N ASP A 58 10.50 3.38 -28.08
CA ASP A 58 9.97 3.58 -29.44
C ASP A 58 9.80 5.09 -29.76
N GLU A 59 10.59 5.94 -29.10
CA GLU A 59 10.86 7.32 -29.50
C GLU A 59 12.38 7.54 -29.63
N GLU A 60 13.11 6.61 -30.27
CA GLU A 60 14.23 7.06 -31.10
C GLU A 60 13.62 7.77 -32.32
N GLU A 61 13.29 9.07 -32.16
CA GLU A 61 13.18 9.97 -33.30
C GLU A 61 14.51 9.87 -34.06
N GLU A 62 14.44 9.38 -35.30
CA GLU A 62 15.51 9.43 -36.26
C GLU A 62 16.07 10.86 -36.29
N VAL A 63 17.26 11.06 -35.72
CA VAL A 63 18.03 12.29 -35.89
C VAL A 63 18.57 12.26 -37.32
N ASP A 64 17.72 12.64 -38.26
CA ASP A 64 18.04 12.74 -39.67
C ASP A 64 18.98 13.95 -39.86
N GLY A 65 20.27 13.69 -39.71
CA GLY A 65 21.35 14.66 -39.80
C GLY A 65 21.50 15.20 -41.23
N GLN A 66 20.65 16.14 -41.63
CA GLN A 66 20.87 16.96 -42.82
C GLN A 66 21.97 18.01 -42.57
N ASN A 67 23.23 17.58 -42.57
CA ASN A 67 24.37 18.49 -42.61
C ASN A 67 24.87 18.61 -44.05
N ASN A 68 24.16 19.41 -44.86
CA ASN A 68 24.62 19.84 -46.17
C ASN A 68 25.69 20.93 -46.00
N ASN A 69 26.96 20.55 -45.95
CA ASN A 69 28.04 21.48 -46.28
C ASN A 69 29.03 20.81 -47.23
N LYS A 70 28.78 20.98 -48.54
CA LYS A 70 29.79 20.77 -49.59
C LYS A 70 30.70 22.00 -49.60
N GLU A 71 31.75 21.99 -48.80
CA GLU A 71 32.92 22.80 -49.12
C GLU A 71 33.81 22.03 -50.09
N GLN A 72 33.96 22.59 -51.28
CA GLN A 72 34.92 22.18 -52.29
C GLN A 72 36.33 22.49 -51.77
N ILE A 73 37.16 21.47 -51.59
CA ILE A 73 38.61 21.64 -51.55
C ILE A 73 39.18 20.83 -52.70
N ASN A 74 39.66 21.57 -53.70
CA ASN A 74 40.46 21.07 -54.79
C ASN A 74 41.90 21.37 -54.43
N ASP A 75 42.69 20.37 -54.06
CA ASP A 75 44.15 20.49 -54.06
C ASP A 75 44.78 19.21 -54.61
N LYS A 76 45.57 19.42 -55.67
CA LYS A 76 46.50 18.44 -56.20
C LYS A 76 47.71 18.43 -55.28
N GLU A 77 48.07 17.29 -54.72
CA GLU A 77 49.47 16.88 -54.70
C GLU A 77 49.63 15.38 -54.40
N LYS A 78 50.53 14.78 -55.16
CA LYS A 78 51.03 13.42 -54.97
C LYS A 78 51.95 13.41 -53.76
N ASP A 79 51.83 12.44 -52.85
CA ASP A 79 52.97 11.60 -52.51
C ASP A 79 52.64 10.46 -51.53
N LYS A 80 53.30 9.33 -51.81
CA LYS A 80 53.77 8.29 -50.88
C LYS A 80 52.75 7.32 -50.27
N ASN A 81 52.61 6.21 -51.00
CA ASN A 81 52.51 4.85 -50.46
C ASN A 81 53.27 4.74 -49.12
N ASN A 82 52.58 4.31 -48.06
CA ASN A 82 53.05 3.46 -46.94
C ASN A 82 52.33 3.74 -45.60
N THR A 83 50.98 3.76 -45.55
CA THR A 83 50.25 3.85 -44.26
C THR A 83 48.89 3.12 -44.25
N GLU A 84 48.75 2.02 -45.00
CA GLU A 84 47.49 1.27 -45.08
C GLU A 84 47.49 -0.06 -44.31
N GLN A 85 48.45 -0.33 -43.43
CA GLN A 85 48.48 -1.59 -42.67
C GLN A 85 48.61 -1.45 -41.14
N ILE A 86 48.45 -0.23 -40.58
CA ILE A 86 48.50 -0.02 -39.11
C ILE A 86 47.32 0.84 -38.62
N LYS A 87 46.13 0.68 -39.22
CA LYS A 87 44.92 1.43 -38.76
C LYS A 87 43.68 0.58 -38.54
N GLU A 88 43.64 -0.66 -39.00
CA GLU A 88 42.48 -1.55 -38.80
C GLU A 88 42.50 -2.27 -37.44
N GLU A 89 43.68 -2.52 -36.85
CA GLU A 89 43.80 -3.17 -35.54
C GLU A 89 43.55 -2.21 -34.35
N ASP A 90 43.89 -0.92 -34.48
CA ASP A 90 43.67 0.09 -33.41
C ASP A 90 42.20 0.61 -33.35
N GLN A 91 41.44 0.53 -34.45
CA GLN A 91 40.02 0.91 -34.48
C GLN A 91 39.10 -0.21 -33.97
N THR A 92 39.46 -1.47 -34.20
CA THR A 92 38.66 -2.64 -33.76
C THR A 92 38.74 -2.86 -32.24
N ILE A 93 39.89 -2.58 -31.60
CA ILE A 93 40.03 -2.62 -30.13
C ILE A 93 39.09 -1.61 -29.45
N ASN A 94 38.91 -0.44 -30.05
CA ASN A 94 38.07 0.62 -29.49
C ASN A 94 36.56 0.29 -29.62
N GLU A 95 36.13 -0.36 -30.70
CA GLU A 95 34.73 -0.74 -30.90
C GLU A 95 34.29 -1.92 -30.00
N GLU A 96 35.14 -2.93 -29.81
CA GLU A 96 34.86 -4.02 -28.86
C GLU A 96 34.84 -3.52 -27.41
N GLU A 97 35.74 -2.60 -27.05
CA GLU A 97 35.75 -2.01 -25.70
C GLU A 97 34.52 -1.11 -25.46
N VAL A 98 34.10 -0.31 -26.44
CA VAL A 98 32.85 0.47 -26.37
C VAL A 98 31.64 -0.47 -26.24
N LYS A 99 31.62 -1.60 -26.96
CA LYS A 99 30.54 -2.58 -26.87
C LYS A 99 30.49 -3.24 -25.48
N ARG A 100 31.64 -3.62 -24.93
CA ARG A 100 31.74 -4.16 -23.56
C ARG A 100 31.25 -3.15 -22.52
N LEU A 101 31.66 -1.89 -22.63
CA LEU A 101 31.24 -0.83 -21.72
C LEU A 101 29.72 -0.59 -21.79
N LYS A 102 29.11 -0.65 -22.98
CA LYS A 102 27.66 -0.56 -23.15
C LYS A 102 26.92 -1.75 -22.53
N GLU A 103 27.45 -2.97 -22.65
CA GLU A 103 26.88 -4.15 -21.99
C GLU A 103 27.00 -4.07 -20.47
N GLU A 104 28.13 -3.60 -19.93
CA GLU A 104 28.32 -3.38 -18.50
C GLU A 104 27.37 -2.30 -17.96
N GLU A 105 27.19 -1.18 -18.68
CA GLU A 105 26.24 -0.12 -18.32
C GLU A 105 24.79 -0.63 -18.35
N LEU A 106 24.42 -1.41 -19.38
CA LEU A 106 23.11 -2.03 -19.47
C LEU A 106 22.87 -3.00 -18.31
N GLN A 107 23.89 -3.75 -17.91
CA GLN A 107 23.81 -4.70 -16.81
C GLN A 107 23.70 -3.99 -15.45
N GLN A 108 24.44 -2.90 -15.23
CA GLN A 108 24.31 -2.06 -14.03
C GLN A 108 22.92 -1.39 -13.97
N LYS A 109 22.40 -0.89 -15.10
CA LYS A 109 21.04 -0.36 -15.20
C LYS A 109 20.01 -1.42 -14.81
N HIS A 110 20.18 -2.65 -15.28
CA HIS A 110 19.29 -3.76 -14.91
C HIS A 110 19.36 -4.09 -13.42
N GLU A 111 20.56 -4.15 -12.84
CA GLU A 111 20.74 -4.43 -11.40
C GLU A 111 20.12 -3.34 -10.51
N LEU A 112 20.32 -2.06 -10.87
CA LEU A 112 19.69 -0.94 -10.19
C LEU A 112 18.17 -0.99 -10.31
N MET A 113 17.65 -1.34 -11.49
CA MET A 113 16.22 -1.51 -11.69
C MET A 113 15.66 -2.57 -10.75
N VAL A 114 16.30 -3.75 -10.65
CA VAL A 114 15.90 -4.84 -9.72
C VAL A 114 15.89 -4.36 -8.27
N LYS A 115 16.93 -3.67 -7.81
CA LYS A 115 17.01 -3.12 -6.45
C LYS A 115 15.89 -2.10 -6.16
N VAL A 116 15.58 -1.22 -7.11
CA VAL A 116 14.45 -0.30 -6.98
C VAL A 116 13.13 -1.06 -6.86
N LYS A 117 12.95 -2.18 -7.61
CA LYS A 117 11.75 -3.04 -7.49
C LYS A 117 11.61 -3.62 -6.09
N GLU A 118 12.67 -4.24 -5.58
CA GLU A 118 12.68 -4.87 -4.26
C GLU A 118 12.37 -3.85 -3.16
N LEU A 119 12.94 -2.64 -3.26
CA LEU A 119 12.68 -1.55 -2.32
C LEU A 119 11.26 -1.02 -2.41
N GLN A 120 10.70 -0.86 -3.62
CA GLN A 120 9.32 -0.40 -3.81
C GLN A 120 8.31 -1.41 -3.24
N VAL A 121 8.43 -2.69 -3.58
CA VAL A 121 7.55 -3.75 -3.06
C VAL A 121 7.71 -3.91 -1.55
N SER A 122 8.94 -3.81 -1.02
CA SER A 122 9.17 -3.89 0.42
C SER A 122 8.54 -2.73 1.19
N ASN A 123 8.63 -1.50 0.68
CA ASN A 123 8.06 -0.33 1.34
C ASN A 123 6.53 -0.31 1.28
N THR A 124 5.92 -0.63 0.13
CA THR A 124 4.45 -0.70 0.03
C THR A 124 3.88 -1.80 0.92
N SER A 125 4.53 -2.97 0.96
CA SER A 125 4.16 -4.07 1.85
C SER A 125 4.23 -3.68 3.33
N LYS A 126 5.29 -2.96 3.76
CA LYS A 126 5.40 -2.45 5.14
C LYS A 126 4.31 -1.43 5.47
N LEU A 127 3.99 -0.53 4.56
CA LEU A 127 2.92 0.46 4.75
C LEU A 127 1.55 -0.22 4.84
N ALA A 128 1.28 -1.21 4.00
CA ALA A 128 0.06 -2.01 4.06
C ALA A 128 -0.06 -2.74 5.40
N GLN A 129 1.03 -3.34 5.90
CA GLN A 129 1.03 -4.01 7.20
C GLN A 129 0.71 -3.04 8.35
N LEU A 130 1.32 -1.85 8.36
CA LEU A 130 1.01 -0.82 9.36
C LEU A 130 -0.45 -0.38 9.29
N ALA A 131 -1.02 -0.23 8.10
CA ALA A 131 -2.43 0.10 7.93
C ALA A 131 -3.37 -1.03 8.39
N MET A 132 -2.98 -2.30 8.20
CA MET A 132 -3.74 -3.44 8.74
C MET A 132 -3.73 -3.47 10.26
N ASP A 133 -2.58 -3.17 10.89
CA ASP A 133 -2.47 -3.09 12.34
C ASP A 133 -3.34 -1.96 12.90
N ASP A 134 -3.35 -0.78 12.28
CA ASP A 134 -4.25 0.34 12.61
C ASP A 134 -5.74 -0.08 12.56
N VAL A 135 -6.14 -0.82 11.52
CA VAL A 135 -7.51 -1.34 11.38
C VAL A 135 -7.84 -2.31 12.50
N LYS A 136 -6.92 -3.21 12.85
CA LYS A 136 -7.11 -4.21 13.90
C LYS A 136 -7.31 -3.53 15.26
N ASP A 137 -6.48 -2.55 15.60
CA ASP A 137 -6.56 -1.80 16.86
C ASP A 137 -7.86 -1.00 16.95
N GLU A 138 -8.26 -0.31 15.87
CA GLU A 138 -9.51 0.45 15.88
C GLU A 138 -10.75 -0.46 15.89
N ARG A 139 -10.67 -1.65 15.29
CA ARG A 139 -11.74 -2.66 15.39
C ARG A 139 -11.90 -3.17 16.82
N GLU A 140 -10.80 -3.37 17.54
CA GLU A 140 -10.85 -3.71 18.97
C GLU A 140 -11.46 -2.57 19.80
N ASN A 141 -11.14 -1.32 19.49
CA ASN A 141 -11.75 -0.15 20.15
C ASN A 141 -13.25 -0.06 19.91
N VAL A 142 -13.72 -0.35 18.69
CA VAL A 142 -15.15 -0.45 18.38
C VAL A 142 -15.79 -1.57 19.21
N ASN A 143 -15.22 -2.77 19.20
CA ASN A 143 -15.74 -3.90 19.99
C ASN A 143 -15.85 -3.56 21.48
N LYS A 144 -14.81 -2.95 22.08
CA LYS A 144 -14.83 -2.51 23.48
C LYS A 144 -15.96 -1.50 23.74
N ALA A 145 -16.17 -0.55 22.84
CA ALA A 145 -17.25 0.43 22.97
C ALA A 145 -18.65 -0.18 22.79
N GLU A 146 -18.80 -1.16 21.90
CA GLU A 146 -20.05 -1.90 21.70
C GLU A 146 -20.40 -2.75 22.92
N VAL A 147 -19.43 -3.49 23.47
CA VAL A 147 -19.62 -4.27 24.71
C VAL A 147 -20.05 -3.36 25.85
N GLN A 148 -19.42 -2.20 26.05
CA GLN A 148 -19.85 -1.24 27.08
C GLN A 148 -21.29 -0.77 26.90
N LEU A 149 -21.73 -0.58 25.65
CA LEU A 149 -23.11 -0.18 25.36
C LEU A 149 -24.10 -1.30 25.65
N ILE A 150 -23.77 -2.54 25.28
CA ILE A 150 -24.58 -3.73 25.52
C ILE A 150 -24.72 -4.00 27.01
N VAL A 151 -23.61 -4.03 27.76
CA VAL A 151 -23.61 -4.23 29.22
C VAL A 151 -24.49 -3.18 29.89
N TYR A 152 -24.32 -1.91 29.52
CA TYR A 152 -25.16 -0.84 30.05
C TYR A 152 -26.65 -1.00 29.70
N GLN A 153 -26.99 -1.53 28.51
CA GLN A 153 -28.38 -1.82 28.14
C GLN A 153 -28.95 -2.96 28.97
N GLN A 154 -28.17 -4.03 29.20
CA GLN A 154 -28.57 -5.15 30.03
C GLN A 154 -28.80 -4.71 31.48
N GLU A 155 -27.86 -3.98 32.09
CA GLU A 155 -27.99 -3.45 33.45
C GLU A 155 -29.27 -2.60 33.62
N MET A 156 -29.63 -1.85 32.57
CA MET A 156 -30.83 -1.02 32.54
C MET A 156 -32.13 -1.85 32.43
N GLU A 157 -32.10 -2.98 31.73
CA GLU A 157 -33.20 -3.93 31.66
C GLU A 157 -33.35 -4.70 32.97
N ASP A 158 -32.24 -5.13 33.58
CA ASP A 158 -32.23 -5.83 34.87
C ASP A 158 -32.73 -4.93 36.00
N THR A 159 -32.29 -3.67 36.06
CA THR A 159 -32.83 -2.71 37.04
C THR A 159 -34.30 -2.41 36.80
N LYS A 160 -34.76 -2.40 35.54
CA LYS A 160 -36.19 -2.28 35.23
C LYS A 160 -36.95 -3.51 35.72
N ALA A 161 -36.46 -4.73 35.46
CA ALA A 161 -37.10 -5.96 35.92
C ALA A 161 -37.22 -6.01 37.46
N ALA A 162 -36.15 -5.63 38.17
CA ALA A 162 -36.13 -5.54 39.63
C ALA A 162 -37.12 -4.50 40.17
N LEU A 163 -37.27 -3.34 39.51
CA LEU A 163 -38.22 -2.29 39.90
C LEU A 163 -39.69 -2.69 39.67
N PHE A 164 -39.97 -3.52 38.66
CA PHE A 164 -41.34 -3.94 38.30
C PHE A 164 -41.72 -5.33 38.85
N GLY A 165 -40.87 -5.95 39.69
CA GLY A 165 -41.20 -7.18 40.41
C GLY A 165 -41.23 -8.46 39.55
N TYR A 166 -40.60 -8.46 38.38
CA TYR A 166 -40.38 -9.69 37.62
C TYR A 166 -39.19 -10.42 38.23
N LEU A 167 -39.47 -11.27 39.23
CA LEU A 167 -38.53 -12.31 39.64
C LEU A 167 -38.26 -13.19 38.40
N PRO A 168 -36.99 -13.50 38.05
CA PRO A 168 -36.73 -14.61 37.14
C PRO A 168 -37.43 -15.83 37.73
N ASN A 169 -38.16 -16.59 36.90
CA ASN A 169 -38.92 -17.77 37.29
C ASN A 169 -38.05 -18.71 38.15
N GLU A 170 -38.04 -18.51 39.46
CA GLU A 170 -37.75 -19.56 40.39
C GLU A 170 -38.89 -20.53 40.23
N SER A 171 -38.56 -21.63 39.55
CA SER A 171 -39.35 -22.83 39.51
C SER A 171 -39.98 -23.02 40.87
N LYS A 172 -41.31 -22.90 40.93
CA LYS A 172 -42.09 -23.35 42.06
C LYS A 172 -41.85 -24.85 42.19
N ILE A 173 -40.74 -25.22 42.82
CA ILE A 173 -40.58 -26.55 43.37
C ILE A 173 -41.57 -26.56 44.51
N ASP A 174 -42.71 -27.17 44.21
CA ASP A 174 -43.76 -27.44 45.17
C ASP A 174 -43.15 -28.26 46.33
N PRO A 175 -43.11 -27.73 47.57
CA PRO A 175 -42.59 -28.49 48.70
C PRO A 175 -43.51 -29.65 49.11
N SER A 176 -44.67 -29.84 48.46
CA SER A 176 -45.58 -30.95 48.76
C SER A 176 -45.20 -32.29 48.12
N ALA A 177 -44.16 -32.36 47.28
CA ALA A 177 -43.68 -33.62 46.71
C ALA A 177 -42.82 -34.48 47.67
N SER A 178 -42.80 -34.17 48.97
CA SER A 178 -42.16 -35.02 49.99
C SER A 178 -43.05 -35.16 51.21
N GLN A 179 -44.13 -35.94 51.08
CA GLN A 179 -44.63 -36.78 52.18
C GLN A 179 -45.63 -37.83 51.66
N LYS A 180 -45.18 -39.09 51.75
CA LYS A 180 -45.89 -40.38 51.67
C LYS A 180 -46.32 -40.90 50.30
#